data_AF-A0A0F9I2W9-F1
#
_entry.id   AF-A0A0F9I2W9-F1
#
_cell.length_a   1.000
_cell.length_b   1.000
_cell.length_c   1.000
_cell.angle_alpha   90.00
_cell.angle_beta   90.00
_cell.angle_gamma   90.00
#
_symmetry.space_group_name_H-M   'P 1'
#
loop_
_entity.id
_entity.type
_entity.pdbx_description
1 polymer ?
#
loop_
_entity_poly.entity_id
_entity_poly.type
_entity_poly.pdbx_seq_one_letter_code
_entity_poly.pdbx_strand_id
1 'polypeptide(L)'
;MGRVKEYRQRLKYQVSSVKKKTLETQIAVKLMNELGMCQVESRLLSRRMGQWFLRKSGVRSPNQIVMEASQGRDNFIRSGKGASGNIKITPYDEEDLDLELEFGLKTMQGGRIARLIEQAYEQDALLSVKQLVLLTNITPTSLRGRLAAFRQLSIYLPFLGLSKKERNKQSMLRSTWVLSKYLSGASVVQVRKEAAMSKGHFNDLLVAFSRIAFELTSHLQVSNREMDEWRNVLKRTSNNKLKELLPTRDSLKRLENEDEIEFELRTEYGMSPVKVRAVMQILREIQEDLSEDRPENTVVYWAVASDEPAGKPIDMCRLVPVKLSLIEEGDVPDPKKDRDFNCVSNMKFNKAMRYATQAKYAGGYLTYPDLGYLLGIHPDAISSLLKRQSNIIIPLRGSECDIGQGVTHRKKIIQLFLEMYTETQIVSRTGHSYESIENYIKEFGTVLLLKERGLAASHIRKVTGRSMRLVNVYLDLIKEYSGPEYAFRLNYLRRLVQANDTGLKKKG
;
A
#
# COMPACT_ATOMS: atom_id res chain seq x y z
N MET A 1 24.88 2.82 19.90
CA MET A 1 24.59 3.68 18.73
C MET A 1 24.28 2.92 17.43
N GLY A 2 24.79 1.69 17.19
CA GLY A 2 24.57 0.93 15.95
C GLY A 2 23.11 0.52 15.65
N ARG A 3 22.39 -0.05 16.64
CA ARG A 3 21.01 -0.57 16.45
C ARG A 3 19.99 0.48 15.95
N VAL A 4 20.09 1.73 16.39
CA VAL A 4 19.20 2.82 15.95
C VAL A 4 19.49 3.23 14.51
N LYS A 5 20.77 3.24 14.12
CA LYS A 5 21.20 3.55 12.74
C LYS A 5 20.76 2.45 11.77
N GLU A 6 20.95 1.19 12.14
CA GLU A 6 20.50 0.02 11.38
C GLU A 6 18.98 -0.01 11.21
N TYR A 7 18.23 0.23 12.29
CA TYR A 7 16.77 0.34 12.24
C TYR A 7 16.32 1.44 11.27
N ARG A 8 16.92 2.63 11.35
CA ARG A 8 16.58 3.76 10.47
C ARG A 8 16.92 3.49 9.02
N GLN A 9 18.06 2.84 8.75
CA GLN A 9 18.44 2.43 7.39
C GLN A 9 17.48 1.39 6.82
N ARG A 10 17.07 0.42 7.64
CA ARG A 10 16.07 -0.58 7.26
C ARG A 10 14.72 0.06 6.96
N LEU A 11 14.24 0.98 7.81
CA LEU A 11 12.99 1.70 7.57
C LEU A 11 13.03 2.52 6.27
N LYS A 12 14.14 3.22 6.01
CA LYS A 12 14.34 3.95 4.73
C LYS A 12 14.24 3.01 3.52
N TYR A 13 14.85 1.84 3.58
CA TYR A 13 14.75 0.84 2.52
C TYR A 13 13.30 0.35 2.34
N GLN A 14 12.61 0.02 3.43
CA GLN A 14 11.22 -0.44 3.39
C GLN A 14 10.29 0.60 2.78
N VAL A 15 10.42 1.86 3.20
CA VAL A 15 9.62 2.96 2.68
C VAL A 15 9.96 3.23 1.21
N SER A 16 11.25 3.25 0.86
CA SER A 16 11.67 3.39 -0.54
C SER A 16 11.09 2.29 -1.43
N SER A 17 11.04 1.05 -0.94
CA SER A 17 10.43 -0.08 -1.65
C SER A 17 8.94 0.15 -1.93
N VAL A 18 8.18 0.62 -0.93
CA VAL A 18 6.74 0.86 -1.07
C VAL A 18 6.45 2.07 -1.95
N LYS A 19 7.23 3.16 -1.84
CA LYS A 19 7.07 4.35 -2.68
C LYS A 19 7.22 4.07 -4.19
N LYS A 20 7.88 2.97 -4.57
CA LYS A 20 7.94 2.55 -5.99
C LYS A 20 6.64 1.99 -6.55
N LYS A 21 5.68 1.69 -5.68
CA LYS A 21 4.41 1.03 -6.01
C LYS A 21 3.24 2.01 -5.92
N THR A 22 3.51 3.31 -6.07
CA THR A 22 2.51 4.38 -6.08
C THR A 22 2.08 4.73 -7.50
N LEU A 23 0.91 5.36 -7.63
CA LEU A 23 0.39 5.88 -8.90
C LEU A 23 1.38 6.84 -9.56
N GLU A 24 1.91 7.81 -8.80
CA GLU A 24 2.89 8.77 -9.32
C GLU A 24 4.11 8.05 -9.90
N THR A 25 4.60 6.99 -9.25
CA THR A 25 5.71 6.21 -9.80
C THR A 25 5.32 5.48 -11.08
N GLN A 26 4.10 4.94 -11.17
CA GLN A 26 3.66 4.26 -12.40
C GLN A 26 3.54 5.24 -13.58
N ILE A 27 3.00 6.44 -13.33
CA ILE A 27 2.97 7.51 -14.33
C ILE A 27 4.40 7.84 -14.77
N ALA A 28 5.33 8.04 -13.82
CA ALA A 28 6.74 8.34 -14.14
C ALA A 28 7.39 7.23 -14.98
N VAL A 29 7.11 5.96 -14.68
CA VAL A 29 7.65 4.80 -15.43
C VAL A 29 7.12 4.78 -16.86
N LYS A 30 5.82 5.01 -17.08
CA LYS A 30 5.24 5.11 -18.43
C LYS A 30 5.84 6.29 -19.21
N LEU A 31 5.98 7.46 -18.58
CA LEU A 31 6.61 8.63 -19.20
C LEU A 31 8.07 8.36 -19.63
N MET A 32 8.85 7.65 -18.82
CA MET A 32 10.23 7.28 -19.19
C MET A 32 10.26 6.26 -20.33
N ASN A 33 9.44 5.20 -20.24
CA ASN A 33 9.49 4.09 -21.18
C ASN A 33 8.87 4.42 -22.54
N GLU A 34 7.78 5.19 -22.56
CA GLU A 34 6.99 5.45 -23.77
C GLU A 34 7.37 6.78 -24.43
N LEU A 35 7.80 7.79 -23.65
CA LEU A 35 8.16 9.11 -24.17
C LEU A 35 9.66 9.44 -24.11
N GLY A 36 10.48 8.51 -23.58
CA GLY A 36 11.93 8.70 -23.47
C GLY A 36 12.34 9.85 -22.54
N MET A 37 11.45 10.27 -21.63
CA MET A 37 11.71 11.37 -20.71
C MET A 37 12.79 11.00 -19.69
N CYS A 38 13.58 11.99 -19.26
CA CYS A 38 14.59 11.76 -18.23
C CYS A 38 13.96 11.59 -16.85
N GLN A 39 14.66 10.91 -15.94
CA GLN A 39 14.12 10.56 -14.63
C GLN A 39 13.65 11.76 -13.78
N VAL A 40 14.33 12.91 -13.88
CA VAL A 40 13.95 14.11 -13.12
C VAL A 40 12.66 14.71 -13.67
N GLU A 41 12.59 14.86 -14.99
CA GLU A 41 11.43 15.41 -15.69
C GLU A 41 10.20 14.53 -15.49
N SER A 42 10.34 13.20 -15.64
CA SER A 42 9.24 12.25 -15.41
C SER A 42 8.71 12.30 -13.99
N ARG A 43 9.56 12.48 -12.97
CA ARG A 43 9.13 12.59 -11.56
C ARG A 43 8.39 13.89 -11.27
N LEU A 44 8.85 15.01 -11.83
CA LEU A 44 8.18 16.30 -11.65
C LEU A 44 6.80 16.28 -12.32
N LEU A 45 6.77 15.82 -13.57
CA LEU A 45 5.55 15.72 -14.35
C LEU A 45 4.58 14.71 -13.74
N SER A 46 5.04 13.53 -13.30
CA SER A 46 4.17 12.51 -12.73
C SER A 46 3.44 12.97 -11.48
N ARG A 47 4.11 13.78 -10.64
CA ARG A 47 3.48 14.37 -9.45
C ARG A 47 2.38 15.34 -9.85
N ARG A 48 2.66 16.24 -10.80
CA ARG A 48 1.68 17.22 -11.29
C ARG A 48 0.48 16.54 -11.95
N MET A 49 0.73 15.54 -12.79
CA MET A 49 -0.28 14.76 -13.48
C MET A 49 -1.09 13.89 -12.53
N GLY A 50 -0.44 13.21 -11.56
CA GLY A 50 -1.12 12.40 -10.55
C GLY A 50 -2.09 13.22 -9.69
N GLN A 51 -1.68 14.42 -9.26
CA GLN A 51 -2.54 15.33 -8.51
C GLN A 51 -3.77 15.79 -9.29
N TRP A 52 -3.62 16.07 -10.59
CA TRP A 52 -4.77 16.40 -11.44
C TRP A 52 -5.65 15.19 -11.68
N PHE A 53 -5.03 14.07 -12.06
CA PHE A 53 -5.70 12.83 -12.41
C PHE A 53 -6.66 12.35 -11.32
N LEU A 54 -6.23 12.42 -10.05
CA LEU A 54 -7.04 12.02 -8.90
C LEU A 54 -8.16 13.01 -8.53
N ARG A 55 -8.17 14.22 -9.10
CA ARG A 55 -9.25 15.22 -8.90
C ARG A 55 -10.34 15.12 -9.96
N LYS A 56 -10.10 14.42 -11.06
CA LYS A 56 -11.08 14.24 -12.13
C LYS A 56 -12.31 13.50 -11.61
N SER A 57 -13.50 13.98 -11.97
CA SER A 57 -14.75 13.29 -11.67
C SER A 57 -14.75 11.88 -12.27
N GLY A 58 -15.37 10.93 -11.57
CA GLY A 58 -15.35 9.52 -11.93
C GLY A 58 -14.18 8.76 -11.30
N VAL A 59 -12.98 9.33 -11.28
CA VAL A 59 -11.78 8.58 -10.89
C VAL A 59 -11.82 8.20 -9.41
N ARG A 60 -11.78 6.89 -9.12
CA ARG A 60 -11.50 6.36 -7.79
C ARG A 60 -10.00 6.11 -7.68
N SER A 61 -9.33 6.72 -6.70
CA SER A 61 -7.89 6.52 -6.46
C SER A 61 -7.56 5.03 -6.23
N PRO A 62 -6.37 4.52 -6.62
CA PRO A 62 -5.99 3.12 -6.36
C PRO A 62 -6.15 2.72 -4.90
N ASN A 63 -5.76 3.58 -3.96
CA ASN A 63 -5.82 3.37 -2.52
C ASN A 63 -7.17 3.74 -1.86
N GLN A 64 -8.18 4.12 -2.65
CA GLN A 64 -9.49 4.53 -2.13
C GLN A 64 -10.50 3.38 -2.19
N ILE A 65 -11.27 3.21 -1.12
CA ILE A 65 -12.39 2.28 -1.04
C ILE A 65 -13.72 3.03 -0.95
N VAL A 66 -14.79 2.38 -1.40
CA VAL A 66 -16.17 2.74 -1.06
C VAL A 66 -16.62 1.85 0.09
N MET A 67 -17.21 2.44 1.13
CA MET A 67 -17.84 1.69 2.20
C MET A 67 -19.04 2.42 2.78
N GLU A 68 -19.95 1.67 3.40
CA GLU A 68 -21.09 2.20 4.13
C GLU A 68 -20.63 2.93 5.42
N ALA A 69 -21.20 4.10 5.72
CA ALA A 69 -21.01 4.84 6.97
C ALA A 69 -22.32 5.50 7.45
N SER A 70 -22.36 5.94 8.70
CA SER A 70 -23.54 6.61 9.27
C SER A 70 -23.70 8.00 8.66
N GLN A 71 -24.84 8.29 8.03
CA GLN A 71 -25.12 9.61 7.45
C GLN A 71 -25.36 10.68 8.53
N GLY A 72 -24.99 11.92 8.20
CA GLY A 72 -25.06 13.12 9.01
C GLY A 72 -23.81 13.33 9.85
N ARG A 73 -23.05 14.39 9.57
CA ARG A 73 -21.85 14.77 10.35
C ARG A 73 -22.13 15.14 11.80
N ASP A 74 -23.35 15.58 12.08
CA ASP A 74 -23.83 15.92 13.42
C ASP A 74 -24.65 14.80 14.08
N ASN A 75 -24.83 13.67 13.37
CA ASN A 75 -25.64 12.56 13.86
C ASN A 75 -25.07 12.00 15.17
N PHE A 76 -25.97 11.71 16.11
CA PHE A 76 -25.66 11.18 17.44
C PHE A 76 -26.56 9.99 17.75
N ILE A 77 -26.06 8.79 17.48
CA ILE A 77 -26.75 7.53 17.76
C ILE A 77 -26.09 6.87 18.97
N ARG A 78 -26.85 6.67 20.06
CA ARG A 78 -26.41 5.91 21.24
C ARG A 78 -26.59 4.39 21.06
N SER A 79 -27.65 3.98 20.36
CA SER A 79 -28.01 2.58 20.08
C SER A 79 -28.95 2.50 18.87
N GLY A 80 -28.83 1.46 18.04
CA GLY A 80 -29.65 1.24 16.83
C GLY A 80 -28.88 1.41 15.52
N LYS A 81 -29.52 1.11 14.38
CA LYS A 81 -29.03 1.42 13.03
C LYS A 81 -29.71 2.71 12.57
N GLY A 82 -28.93 3.77 12.34
CA GLY A 82 -29.42 4.98 11.69
C GLY A 82 -29.31 4.91 10.18
N ALA A 83 -29.65 6.02 9.51
CA ALA A 83 -29.43 6.16 8.07
C ALA A 83 -27.94 5.96 7.73
N SER A 84 -27.69 5.21 6.67
CA SER A 84 -26.36 4.89 6.19
C SER A 84 -26.21 5.24 4.72
N GLY A 85 -24.98 5.54 4.31
CA GLY A 85 -24.64 5.96 2.96
C GLY A 85 -23.22 5.57 2.60
N ASN A 86 -22.97 5.47 1.31
CA ASN A 86 -21.66 5.11 0.78
C ASN A 86 -20.74 6.34 0.77
N ILE A 87 -19.57 6.18 1.38
CA ILE A 87 -18.52 7.18 1.38
C ILE A 87 -17.24 6.62 0.76
N LYS A 88 -16.47 7.52 0.13
CA LYS A 88 -15.15 7.21 -0.41
C LYS A 88 -14.07 7.56 0.63
N ILE A 89 -13.26 6.59 1.03
CA ILE A 89 -12.20 6.81 2.03
C ILE A 89 -10.88 6.19 1.60
N THR A 90 -9.78 6.66 2.19
CA THR A 90 -8.40 6.30 1.83
C THR A 90 -7.68 5.62 3.00
N PRO A 91 -7.79 4.28 3.15
CA PRO A 91 -7.31 3.57 4.33
C PRO A 91 -5.80 3.58 4.52
N TYR A 92 -5.04 3.78 3.44
CA TYR A 92 -3.60 3.98 3.45
C TYR A 92 -3.22 5.01 2.38
N ASP A 93 -2.19 5.81 2.62
CA ASP A 93 -1.75 6.85 1.70
C ASP A 93 -0.24 7.05 1.76
N GLU A 94 0.38 7.61 0.73
CA GLU A 94 1.81 7.86 0.70
C GLU A 94 2.26 8.77 1.85
N GLU A 95 1.38 9.66 2.33
CA GLU A 95 1.60 10.45 3.55
C GLU A 95 1.96 9.56 4.77
N ASP A 96 1.41 8.35 4.86
CA ASP A 96 1.70 7.44 5.97
C ASP A 96 3.19 7.07 6.00
N LEU A 97 3.81 6.88 4.83
CA LEU A 97 5.24 6.56 4.70
C LEU A 97 6.11 7.74 5.14
N ASP A 98 5.71 8.96 4.79
CA ASP A 98 6.42 10.18 5.18
C ASP A 98 6.33 10.41 6.70
N LEU A 99 5.13 10.22 7.28
CA LEU A 99 4.92 10.30 8.72
C LEU A 99 5.71 9.24 9.48
N GLU A 100 5.76 8.00 8.97
CA GLU A 100 6.52 6.93 9.62
C GLU A 100 8.03 7.21 9.56
N LEU A 101 8.55 7.69 8.44
CA LEU A 101 9.96 8.07 8.30
C LEU A 101 10.36 9.21 9.23
N GLU A 102 9.50 10.21 9.37
CA GLU A 102 9.83 11.44 10.07
C GLU A 102 9.54 11.33 11.58
N PHE A 103 8.38 10.81 11.95
CA PHE A 103 7.86 10.84 13.31
C PHE A 103 7.57 9.44 13.91
N GLY A 104 7.66 8.39 13.09
CA GLY A 104 7.48 7.00 13.52
C GLY A 104 6.04 6.51 13.46
N LEU A 105 5.88 5.20 13.69
CA LEU A 105 4.63 4.45 13.50
C LEU A 105 3.42 5.03 14.26
N LYS A 106 3.62 5.52 15.49
CA LYS A 106 2.51 6.06 16.30
C LYS A 106 1.91 7.31 15.67
N THR A 107 2.75 8.22 15.17
CA THR A 107 2.31 9.44 14.49
C THR A 107 1.69 9.11 13.13
N MET A 108 2.29 8.20 12.36
CA MET A 108 1.68 7.70 11.11
C MET A 108 0.26 7.18 11.33
N GLN A 109 0.06 6.31 12.33
CA GLN A 109 -1.26 5.77 12.64
C GLN A 109 -2.24 6.86 13.11
N GLY A 110 -1.76 7.90 13.80
CA GLY A 110 -2.55 9.08 14.15
C GLY A 110 -3.03 9.85 12.91
N GLY A 111 -2.12 10.08 11.94
CA GLY A 111 -2.45 10.74 10.67
C GLY A 111 -3.46 9.94 9.85
N ARG A 112 -3.28 8.62 9.76
CA ARG A 112 -4.24 7.70 9.12
C ARG A 112 -5.63 7.78 9.76
N ILE A 113 -5.72 7.78 11.10
CA ILE A 113 -7.00 7.92 11.82
C ILE A 113 -7.65 9.27 11.52
N ALA A 114 -6.88 10.36 11.57
CA ALA A 114 -7.38 11.70 11.30
C ALA A 114 -7.92 11.81 9.87
N ARG A 115 -7.15 11.36 8.86
CA ARG A 115 -7.56 11.32 7.45
C ARG A 115 -8.88 10.58 7.25
N LEU A 116 -9.02 9.40 7.84
CA LEU A 116 -10.25 8.59 7.73
C LEU A 116 -11.47 9.31 8.31
N ILE A 117 -11.31 9.95 9.47
CA ILE A 117 -12.38 10.70 10.14
C ILE A 117 -12.75 11.95 9.33
N GLU A 118 -11.76 12.70 8.85
CA GLU A 118 -11.95 13.92 8.09
C GLU A 118 -12.65 13.65 6.76
N GLN A 119 -12.22 12.62 6.01
CA GLN A 119 -12.85 12.24 4.74
C GLN A 119 -14.32 11.82 4.92
N ALA A 120 -14.65 11.14 6.02
CA ALA A 120 -16.04 10.83 6.34
C ALA A 120 -16.83 12.10 6.69
N TYR A 121 -16.25 12.98 7.51
CA TYR A 121 -16.87 14.24 7.94
C TYR A 121 -17.16 15.18 6.76
N GLU A 122 -16.24 15.28 5.80
CA GLU A 122 -16.38 16.05 4.57
C GLU A 122 -17.56 15.57 3.71
N GLN A 123 -17.81 14.25 3.70
CA GLN A 123 -18.92 13.61 3.00
C GLN A 123 -20.21 13.51 3.83
N ASP A 124 -20.35 14.37 4.84
CA ASP A 124 -21.49 14.39 5.75
C ASP A 124 -21.78 13.04 6.44
N ALA A 125 -20.75 12.33 6.87
CA ALA A 125 -20.87 11.02 7.49
C ALA A 125 -19.95 10.84 8.71
N LEU A 126 -20.20 9.79 9.49
CA LEU A 126 -19.40 9.40 10.64
C LEU A 126 -19.04 7.90 10.60
N LEU A 127 -17.76 7.62 10.83
CA LEU A 127 -17.26 6.26 11.03
C LEU A 127 -17.44 5.82 12.49
N SER A 128 -17.82 4.56 12.70
CA SER A 128 -17.86 3.93 14.01
C SER A 128 -16.48 3.47 14.49
N VAL A 129 -16.36 3.24 15.80
CA VAL A 129 -15.15 2.64 16.39
C VAL A 129 -14.82 1.29 15.74
N LYS A 130 -15.83 0.48 15.43
CA LYS A 130 -15.63 -0.82 14.76
C LYS A 130 -15.04 -0.65 13.36
N GLN A 131 -15.57 0.28 12.57
CA GLN A 131 -15.05 0.59 11.24
C GLN A 131 -13.64 1.14 11.30
N LEU A 132 -13.35 2.06 12.23
CA LEU A 132 -12.00 2.56 12.45
C LEU A 132 -11.02 1.44 12.83
N VAL A 133 -11.42 0.49 13.68
CA VAL A 133 -10.59 -0.69 14.02
C VAL A 133 -10.33 -1.58 12.80
N LEU A 134 -11.36 -1.83 11.96
CA LEU A 134 -11.21 -2.58 10.71
C LEU A 134 -10.22 -1.91 9.75
N LEU A 135 -10.30 -0.58 9.62
CA LEU A 135 -9.48 0.20 8.69
C LEU A 135 -8.02 0.34 9.18
N THR A 136 -7.83 0.50 10.48
CA THR A 136 -6.52 0.84 11.07
C THR A 136 -5.78 -0.35 11.67
N ASN A 137 -6.46 -1.49 11.82
CA ASN A 137 -5.91 -2.73 12.38
C ASN A 137 -5.29 -2.54 13.79
N ILE A 138 -5.80 -1.62 14.59
CA ILE A 138 -5.39 -1.44 15.99
C ILE A 138 -6.56 -1.72 16.92
N THR A 139 -6.28 -2.08 18.18
CA THR A 139 -7.35 -2.35 19.15
C THR A 139 -8.13 -1.08 19.49
N PRO A 140 -9.39 -1.20 19.94
CA PRO A 140 -10.19 -0.07 20.42
C PRO A 140 -9.47 0.76 21.49
N THR A 141 -8.74 0.11 22.40
CA THR A 141 -7.93 0.79 23.43
C THR A 141 -6.81 1.63 22.81
N SER A 142 -6.11 1.10 21.82
CA SER A 142 -5.06 1.83 21.10
C SER A 142 -5.62 3.00 20.28
N LEU A 143 -6.79 2.80 19.66
CA LEU A 143 -7.52 3.83 18.92
C LEU A 143 -7.94 4.98 19.85
N ARG A 144 -8.56 4.66 20.99
CA ARG A 144 -8.94 5.66 22.02
C ARG A 144 -7.75 6.47 22.51
N GLY A 145 -6.61 5.83 22.73
CA GLY A 145 -5.37 6.52 23.13
C GLY A 145 -4.88 7.52 22.09
N ARG A 146 -4.93 7.18 20.79
CA ARG A 146 -4.56 8.11 19.70
C ARG A 146 -5.54 9.27 19.58
N LEU A 147 -6.85 8.99 19.63
CA LEU A 147 -7.88 10.04 19.60
C LEU A 147 -7.84 10.95 20.84
N ALA A 148 -7.44 10.43 22.00
CA ALA A 148 -7.25 11.24 23.21
C ALA A 148 -6.13 12.28 23.04
N ALA A 149 -5.03 11.94 22.35
CA ALA A 149 -3.93 12.87 22.10
C ALA A 149 -4.38 14.09 21.29
N PHE A 150 -5.18 13.91 20.25
CA PHE A 150 -5.77 15.02 19.48
C PHE A 150 -6.72 15.87 20.35
N ARG A 151 -7.57 15.23 21.16
CA ARG A 151 -8.51 15.94 22.04
C ARG A 151 -7.83 16.78 23.13
N GLN A 152 -6.67 16.34 23.62
CA GLN A 152 -5.86 17.12 24.57
C GLN A 152 -5.34 18.41 23.95
N LEU A 153 -5.12 18.43 22.64
CA LEU A 153 -4.74 19.61 21.87
C LEU A 153 -5.93 20.46 21.43
N SER A 154 -7.16 20.10 21.82
CA SER A 154 -8.41 20.70 21.34
C SER A 154 -8.62 20.57 19.82
N ILE A 155 -8.08 19.49 19.22
CA ILE A 155 -8.35 19.12 17.84
C ILE A 155 -9.65 18.30 17.78
N TYR A 156 -10.56 18.71 16.91
CA TYR A 156 -11.87 18.10 16.70
C TYR A 156 -11.79 17.00 15.63
N LEU A 157 -12.01 15.75 16.05
CA LEU A 157 -12.11 14.58 15.17
C LEU A 157 -13.39 13.79 15.51
N PRO A 158 -14.52 14.06 14.83
CA PRO A 158 -15.80 13.46 15.16
C PRO A 158 -15.91 12.03 14.62
N PHE A 159 -16.42 11.12 15.46
CA PHE A 159 -16.74 9.75 15.06
C PHE A 159 -18.07 9.32 15.70
N LEU A 160 -18.66 8.24 15.18
CA LEU A 160 -19.92 7.71 15.69
C LEU A 160 -19.68 7.12 17.10
N GLY A 161 -20.36 7.68 18.10
CA GLY A 161 -20.19 7.35 19.52
C GLY A 161 -19.38 8.39 20.33
N LEU A 162 -18.88 9.46 19.70
CA LEU A 162 -18.29 10.59 20.44
C LEU A 162 -19.37 11.28 21.30
N SER A 163 -19.12 11.40 22.61
CA SER A 163 -20.10 11.92 23.57
C SER A 163 -20.48 13.39 23.29
N LYS A 164 -21.72 13.78 23.62
CA LYS A 164 -22.19 15.18 23.51
C LYS A 164 -21.28 16.17 24.25
N LYS A 165 -20.78 15.81 25.43
CA LYS A 165 -19.85 16.63 26.21
C LYS A 165 -18.59 16.96 25.41
N GLU A 166 -18.01 15.97 24.74
CA GLU A 166 -16.79 16.15 23.95
C GLU A 166 -17.08 16.92 22.65
N ARG A 167 -18.25 16.72 22.04
CA ARG A 167 -18.67 17.48 20.84
C ARG A 167 -18.86 18.97 21.11
N ASN A 168 -19.40 19.31 22.28
CA ASN A 168 -19.68 20.69 22.67
C ASN A 168 -18.46 21.41 23.26
N LYS A 169 -17.31 20.73 23.42
CA LYS A 169 -16.09 21.34 23.94
C LYS A 169 -15.48 22.27 22.89
N GLN A 170 -15.01 23.43 23.32
CA GLN A 170 -14.28 24.37 22.46
C GLN A 170 -13.11 23.65 21.80
N SER A 171 -13.18 23.49 20.49
CA SER A 171 -12.23 22.73 19.67
C SER A 171 -12.23 23.28 18.24
N MET A 172 -11.20 22.93 17.48
CA MET A 172 -11.01 23.38 16.11
C MET A 172 -10.69 22.17 15.23
N LEU A 173 -11.04 22.23 13.96
CA LEU A 173 -10.62 21.23 12.98
C LEU A 173 -9.08 21.18 12.92
N ARG A 174 -8.54 20.03 12.53
CA ARG A 174 -7.09 19.78 12.55
C ARG A 174 -6.33 20.77 11.68
N SER A 175 -6.86 21.07 10.49
CA SER A 175 -6.33 22.09 9.58
C SER A 175 -6.28 23.48 10.23
N THR A 176 -7.39 23.92 10.82
CA THR A 176 -7.48 25.19 11.56
C THR A 176 -6.48 25.25 12.71
N TRP A 177 -6.37 24.18 13.49
CA TRP A 177 -5.44 24.12 14.61
C TRP A 177 -3.99 24.27 14.15
N VAL A 178 -3.62 23.56 13.07
CA VAL A 178 -2.28 23.66 12.45
C VAL A 178 -2.00 25.08 11.97
N LEU A 179 -2.92 25.69 11.22
CA LEU A 179 -2.79 27.06 10.72
C LEU A 179 -2.64 28.07 11.86
N SER A 180 -3.50 27.96 12.88
CA SER A 180 -3.47 28.83 14.06
C SER A 180 -2.13 28.76 14.80
N LYS A 181 -1.60 27.55 15.03
CA LYS A 181 -0.29 27.37 15.68
C LYS A 181 0.86 27.89 14.81
N TYR A 182 0.84 27.58 13.52
CA TYR A 182 1.87 28.03 12.58
C TYR A 182 1.94 29.56 12.48
N LEU A 183 0.80 30.24 12.28
CA LEU A 183 0.73 31.71 12.17
C LEU A 183 1.03 32.43 13.51
N SER A 184 0.90 31.71 14.63
CA SER A 184 1.36 32.17 15.95
C SER A 184 2.88 32.05 16.14
N GLY A 185 3.63 31.52 15.17
CA GLY A 185 5.09 31.37 15.22
C GLY A 185 5.57 30.07 15.85
N ALA A 186 4.71 29.06 16.01
CA ALA A 186 5.13 27.77 16.55
C ALA A 186 6.04 27.00 15.57
N SER A 187 6.91 26.13 16.10
CA SER A 187 7.80 25.30 15.28
C SER A 187 7.02 24.39 14.34
N VAL A 188 7.24 24.53 13.03
CA VAL A 188 6.59 23.73 11.97
C VAL A 188 6.76 22.23 12.21
N VAL A 189 7.94 21.80 12.64
CA VAL A 189 8.21 20.37 12.91
C VAL A 189 7.36 19.87 14.08
N GLN A 190 7.25 20.65 15.15
CA GLN A 190 6.45 20.28 16.32
C GLN A 190 4.96 20.27 16.01
N VAL A 191 4.46 21.31 15.34
CA VAL A 191 3.05 21.40 14.92
C VAL A 191 2.66 20.21 14.05
N ARG A 192 3.48 19.88 13.05
CA ARG A 192 3.25 18.72 12.17
C ARG A 192 3.29 17.39 12.92
N LYS A 193 4.21 17.23 13.87
CA LYS A 193 4.29 16.02 14.70
C LYS A 193 3.05 15.83 15.56
N GLU A 194 2.57 16.89 16.21
CA GLU A 194 1.41 16.89 17.10
C GLU A 194 0.10 16.69 16.33
N ALA A 195 -0.05 17.34 15.17
CA ALA A 195 -1.19 17.18 14.28
C ALA A 195 -1.10 15.93 13.38
N ALA A 196 -0.03 15.13 13.50
CA ALA A 196 0.25 13.98 12.65
C ALA A 196 0.07 14.29 11.14
N MET A 197 0.74 15.34 10.68
CA MET A 197 0.63 15.88 9.31
C MET A 197 2.00 15.85 8.64
N SER A 198 2.08 15.26 7.44
CA SER A 198 3.31 15.23 6.66
C SER A 198 3.70 16.64 6.19
N LYS A 199 4.95 16.81 5.75
CA LYS A 199 5.38 18.06 5.11
C LYS A 199 4.58 18.36 3.83
N GLY A 200 4.25 17.32 3.05
CA GLY A 200 3.46 17.45 1.82
C GLY A 200 2.06 18.02 2.11
N HIS A 201 1.32 17.34 2.99
CA HIS A 201 -0.02 17.77 3.41
C HIS A 201 0.00 19.18 4.02
N PHE A 202 0.98 19.48 4.88
CA PHE A 202 1.12 20.82 5.45
C PHE A 202 1.27 21.91 4.37
N ASN A 203 2.09 21.65 3.34
CA ASN A 203 2.26 22.59 2.24
C ASN A 203 0.97 22.72 1.41
N ASP A 204 0.25 21.62 1.16
CA ASP A 204 -1.04 21.66 0.46
C ASP A 204 -2.09 22.45 1.23
N LEU A 205 -2.11 22.32 2.56
CA LEU A 205 -2.96 23.12 3.45
C LEU A 205 -2.60 24.61 3.36
N LEU A 206 -1.31 24.97 3.40
CA LEU A 206 -0.89 26.37 3.25
C LEU A 206 -1.30 26.95 1.89
N VAL A 207 -1.15 26.18 0.81
CA VAL A 207 -1.59 26.60 -0.53
C VAL A 207 -3.10 26.82 -0.56
N ALA A 208 -3.88 25.89 -0.01
CA ALA A 208 -5.33 26.02 0.07
C ALA A 208 -5.76 27.25 0.87
N PHE A 209 -5.17 27.45 2.05
CA PHE A 209 -5.44 28.61 2.91
C PHE A 209 -5.06 29.94 2.25
N SER A 210 -3.93 29.98 1.52
CA SER A 210 -3.46 31.19 0.82
C SER A 210 -4.41 31.64 -0.28
N ARG A 211 -5.06 30.71 -0.98
CA ARG A 211 -6.06 31.03 -2.00
C ARG A 211 -7.24 31.80 -1.43
N ILE A 212 -7.67 31.43 -0.22
CA ILE A 212 -8.73 32.15 0.51
C ILE A 212 -8.20 33.50 0.99
N ALA A 213 -6.99 33.54 1.53
CA ALA A 213 -6.36 34.76 2.04
C ALA A 213 -6.22 35.85 0.95
N PHE A 214 -5.94 35.45 -0.29
CA PHE A 214 -5.78 36.36 -1.43
C PHE A 214 -7.04 36.52 -2.28
N GLU A 215 -8.20 36.07 -1.79
CA GLU A 215 -9.50 36.15 -2.48
C GLU A 215 -9.47 35.58 -3.90
N LEU A 216 -8.57 34.62 -4.17
CA LEU A 216 -8.43 33.97 -5.49
C LEU A 216 -9.57 32.99 -5.80
N THR A 217 -10.50 32.86 -4.87
CA THR A 217 -11.67 31.99 -4.97
C THR A 217 -12.92 32.85 -4.93
N SER A 218 -13.10 33.69 -5.95
CA SER A 218 -14.24 34.61 -6.12
C SER A 218 -15.62 33.91 -6.17
N HIS A 219 -15.66 32.57 -6.20
CA HIS A 219 -16.86 31.74 -6.41
C HIS A 219 -17.11 30.64 -5.37
N LEU A 220 -16.41 30.60 -4.23
CA LEU A 220 -16.71 29.61 -3.17
C LEU A 220 -17.95 30.04 -2.35
N GLN A 221 -19.13 29.88 -2.95
CA GLN A 221 -20.43 30.16 -2.34
C GLN A 221 -20.89 29.11 -1.31
N VAL A 222 -20.18 27.99 -1.15
CA VAL A 222 -20.52 26.97 -0.15
C VAL A 222 -19.64 27.14 1.08
N SER A 223 -20.17 27.82 2.10
CA SER A 223 -19.52 27.89 3.41
C SER A 223 -19.62 26.54 4.10
N ASN A 224 -18.48 25.99 4.52
CA ASN A 224 -18.42 24.84 5.41
C ASN A 224 -17.65 25.25 6.69
N ARG A 225 -17.78 24.46 7.76
CA ARG A 225 -17.14 24.77 9.06
C ARG A 225 -15.64 25.05 8.93
N GLU A 226 -14.94 24.32 8.06
CA GLU A 226 -13.51 24.51 7.86
C GLU A 226 -13.20 25.90 7.30
N MET A 227 -13.90 26.31 6.24
CA MET A 227 -13.75 27.64 5.65
C MET A 227 -14.08 28.74 6.66
N ASP A 228 -15.12 28.57 7.48
CA ASP A 228 -15.48 29.54 8.52
C ASP A 228 -14.41 29.64 9.61
N GLU A 229 -13.87 28.50 10.05
CA GLU A 229 -12.74 28.48 10.97
C GLU A 229 -11.48 29.13 10.37
N TRP A 230 -11.17 28.89 9.10
CA TRP A 230 -10.03 29.51 8.40
C TRP A 230 -10.21 31.03 8.25
N ARG A 231 -11.41 31.51 7.88
CA ARG A 231 -11.71 32.96 7.85
C ARG A 231 -11.53 33.61 9.21
N ASN A 232 -11.88 32.92 10.29
CA ASN A 232 -11.65 33.42 11.65
C ASN A 232 -10.15 33.50 11.99
N VAL A 233 -9.34 32.56 11.50
CA VAL A 233 -7.87 32.63 11.63
C VAL A 233 -7.32 33.82 10.83
N LEU A 234 -7.80 34.06 9.60
CA LEU A 234 -7.41 35.21 8.79
C LEU A 234 -7.71 36.54 9.48
N LYS A 235 -8.94 36.73 9.97
CA LYS A 235 -9.35 37.96 10.70
C LYS A 235 -8.49 38.28 11.91
N ARG A 236 -7.88 37.27 12.53
CA ARG A 236 -7.03 37.41 13.73
C ARG A 236 -5.55 37.54 13.40
N THR A 237 -5.15 37.37 12.14
CA THR A 237 -3.75 37.38 11.72
C THR A 237 -3.43 38.70 11.02
N SER A 238 -2.31 39.32 11.36
CA SER A 238 -1.90 40.59 10.74
C SER A 238 -1.47 40.39 9.28
N ASN A 239 -1.76 41.37 8.41
CA ASN A 239 -1.41 41.33 6.99
C ASN A 239 0.10 41.12 6.74
N ASN A 240 0.97 41.64 7.61
CA ASN A 240 2.41 41.44 7.50
C ASN A 240 2.80 39.98 7.69
N LYS A 241 2.24 39.30 8.70
CA LYS A 241 2.48 37.85 8.92
C LYS A 241 1.95 37.01 7.77
N LEU A 242 0.79 37.37 7.21
CA LEU A 242 0.23 36.67 6.06
C LEU A 242 1.16 36.78 4.84
N LYS A 243 1.74 37.96 4.59
CA LYS A 243 2.70 38.16 3.49
C LYS A 243 4.02 37.41 3.71
N GLU A 244 4.47 37.29 4.96
CA GLU A 244 5.73 36.62 5.31
C GLU A 244 5.63 35.09 5.26
N LEU A 245 4.53 34.53 5.77
CA LEU A 245 4.41 33.09 6.05
C LEU A 245 3.65 32.31 4.98
N LEU A 246 2.93 32.97 4.07
CA LEU A 246 2.15 32.33 3.02
C LEU A 246 2.90 32.29 1.68
N PRO A 247 2.73 31.21 0.89
CA PRO A 247 3.19 31.16 -0.50
C PRO A 247 2.75 32.37 -1.34
N THR A 248 3.62 32.80 -2.26
CA THR A 248 3.37 33.94 -3.16
C THR A 248 2.25 33.64 -4.17
N ARG A 249 1.49 34.66 -4.56
CA ARG A 249 0.36 34.56 -5.50
C ARG A 249 0.69 33.81 -6.79
N ASP A 250 1.87 34.04 -7.38
CA ASP A 250 2.28 33.39 -8.64
C ASP A 250 2.44 31.87 -8.51
N SER A 251 2.73 31.37 -7.30
CA SER A 251 2.85 29.94 -7.03
C SER A 251 1.50 29.21 -6.86
N LEU A 252 0.38 29.94 -6.89
CA LEU A 252 -0.95 29.42 -6.56
C LEU A 252 -1.81 29.02 -7.77
N LYS A 253 -1.33 29.22 -9.00
CA LYS A 253 -2.02 28.76 -10.22
C LYS A 253 -2.09 27.22 -10.19
N ARG A 254 -3.25 26.64 -9.91
CA ARG A 254 -3.51 25.22 -10.22
C ARG A 254 -4.65 25.20 -11.22
N LEU A 255 -4.38 24.53 -12.32
CA LEU A 255 -5.29 24.34 -13.43
C LEU A 255 -6.05 23.03 -13.19
N GLU A 256 -7.37 23.08 -13.33
CA GLU A 256 -8.28 22.00 -12.93
C GLU A 256 -8.91 21.31 -14.15
N ASN A 257 -9.06 22.03 -15.27
CA ASN A 257 -9.65 21.49 -16.49
C ASN A 257 -8.61 20.90 -17.45
N GLU A 258 -9.07 19.98 -18.32
CA GLU A 258 -8.21 19.26 -19.27
C GLU A 258 -7.51 20.22 -20.26
N ASP A 259 -8.26 21.18 -20.83
CA ASP A 259 -7.72 22.21 -21.75
C ASP A 259 -6.62 23.06 -21.08
N GLU A 260 -6.77 23.34 -19.80
CA GLU A 260 -5.82 24.14 -19.06
C GLU A 260 -4.52 23.36 -18.79
N ILE A 261 -4.62 22.05 -18.54
CA ILE A 261 -3.43 21.20 -18.41
C ILE A 261 -2.74 20.96 -19.73
N GLU A 262 -3.48 20.80 -20.83
CA GLU A 262 -2.86 20.80 -22.14
C GLU A 262 -2.09 22.10 -22.39
N PHE A 263 -2.66 23.24 -21.99
CA PHE A 263 -1.99 24.54 -22.10
C PHE A 263 -0.74 24.62 -21.22
N GLU A 264 -0.79 24.15 -19.96
CA GLU A 264 0.37 24.07 -19.05
C GLU A 264 1.49 23.23 -19.65
N LEU A 265 1.17 22.03 -20.16
CA LEU A 265 2.15 21.12 -20.75
C LEU A 265 2.81 21.75 -21.98
N ARG A 266 2.07 22.51 -22.79
CA ARG A 266 2.64 23.23 -23.95
C ARG A 266 3.50 24.41 -23.55
N THR A 267 3.08 25.19 -22.57
CA THR A 267 3.69 26.49 -22.25
C THR A 267 4.77 26.40 -21.18
N GLU A 268 4.50 25.74 -20.06
CA GLU A 268 5.43 25.64 -18.93
C GLU A 268 6.43 24.48 -19.13
N TYR A 269 5.99 23.38 -19.74
CA TYR A 269 6.84 22.21 -20.00
C TYR A 269 7.39 22.14 -21.45
N GLY A 270 7.02 23.09 -22.32
CA GLY A 270 7.52 23.17 -23.69
C GLY A 270 7.20 21.95 -24.56
N MET A 271 6.13 21.22 -24.25
CA MET A 271 5.80 19.99 -24.97
C MET A 271 5.17 20.26 -26.33
N SER A 272 5.57 19.48 -27.34
CA SER A 272 4.88 19.50 -28.64
C SER A 272 3.44 18.97 -28.51
N PRO A 273 2.51 19.36 -29.39
CA PRO A 273 1.14 18.83 -29.37
C PRO A 273 1.06 17.30 -29.43
N VAL A 274 2.04 16.65 -30.08
CA VAL A 274 2.14 15.19 -30.13
C VAL A 274 2.47 14.61 -28.76
N LYS A 275 3.45 15.19 -28.05
CA LYS A 275 3.81 14.76 -26.69
C LYS A 275 2.66 14.94 -25.70
N VAL A 276 1.95 16.07 -25.77
CA VAL A 276 0.77 16.32 -24.92
C VAL A 276 -0.29 15.24 -25.14
N ARG A 277 -0.66 14.95 -26.39
CA ARG A 277 -1.62 13.87 -26.69
C ARG A 277 -1.16 12.51 -26.16
N ALA A 278 0.13 12.21 -26.22
CA ALA A 278 0.68 10.96 -25.72
C ALA A 278 0.64 10.88 -24.18
N VAL A 279 0.95 11.98 -23.47
CA VAL A 279 0.77 12.06 -22.00
C VAL A 279 -0.69 11.83 -21.62
N MET A 280 -1.63 12.49 -22.32
CA MET A 280 -3.05 12.33 -22.06
C MET A 280 -3.53 10.90 -22.35
N GLN A 281 -2.97 10.25 -23.38
CA GLN A 281 -3.25 8.85 -23.68
C GLN A 281 -2.76 7.92 -22.56
N ILE A 282 -1.54 8.11 -22.08
CA ILE A 282 -0.98 7.38 -20.92
C ILE A 282 -1.91 7.49 -19.71
N LEU A 283 -2.42 8.68 -19.40
CA LEU A 283 -3.32 8.88 -18.27
C LEU A 283 -4.67 8.19 -18.47
N ARG A 284 -5.20 8.16 -19.69
CA ARG A 284 -6.43 7.41 -20.02
C ARG A 284 -6.25 5.90 -19.84
N GLU A 285 -5.14 5.33 -20.31
CA GLU A 285 -4.82 3.92 -20.09
C GLU A 285 -4.75 3.57 -18.61
N ILE A 286 -4.10 4.43 -17.80
CA ILE A 286 -4.05 4.24 -16.35
C ILE A 286 -5.46 4.33 -15.72
N GLN A 287 -6.34 5.19 -16.23
CA GLN A 287 -7.73 5.27 -15.77
C GLN A 287 -8.50 3.98 -16.04
N GLU A 288 -8.33 3.40 -17.23
CA GLU A 288 -8.93 2.14 -17.62
C GLU A 288 -8.45 0.99 -16.71
N ASP A 289 -7.15 0.91 -16.43
CA ASP A 289 -6.55 -0.08 -15.53
C ASP A 289 -7.06 0.04 -14.09
N LEU A 290 -7.29 1.26 -13.62
CA LEU A 290 -7.75 1.51 -12.25
C LEU A 290 -9.21 1.11 -12.06
N SER A 291 -10.03 1.16 -13.11
CA SER A 291 -11.47 0.85 -13.12
C SER A 291 -12.27 1.57 -12.02
N GLU A 292 -13.25 2.38 -12.42
CA GLU A 292 -14.11 3.08 -11.46
C GLU A 292 -15.10 2.11 -10.78
N ASP A 293 -15.56 1.10 -11.53
CA ASP A 293 -16.50 0.06 -11.08
C ASP A 293 -15.78 -1.08 -10.33
N ARG A 294 -15.03 -0.70 -9.30
CA ARG A 294 -14.42 -1.65 -8.36
C ARG A 294 -15.40 -1.97 -7.24
N PRO A 295 -15.48 -3.25 -6.80
CA PRO A 295 -16.29 -3.60 -5.65
C PRO A 295 -15.97 -2.73 -4.42
N GLU A 296 -16.97 -2.61 -3.54
CA GLU A 296 -16.80 -1.96 -2.25
C GLU A 296 -15.62 -2.58 -1.48
N ASN A 297 -15.03 -1.81 -0.57
CA ASN A 297 -13.91 -2.25 0.27
C ASN A 297 -12.65 -2.72 -0.48
N THR A 298 -12.56 -2.50 -1.80
CA THR A 298 -11.48 -3.00 -2.66
C THR A 298 -10.56 -1.88 -3.13
N VAL A 299 -9.24 -2.14 -3.15
CA VAL A 299 -8.20 -1.23 -3.68
C VAL A 299 -7.48 -1.86 -4.87
N VAL A 300 -6.77 -1.02 -5.63
CA VAL A 300 -5.76 -1.46 -6.60
C VAL A 300 -4.39 -1.17 -6.01
N TYR A 301 -3.51 -2.16 -5.99
CA TYR A 301 -2.15 -2.02 -5.51
C TYR A 301 -1.18 -2.59 -6.55
N TRP A 302 0.02 -2.02 -6.68
CA TRP A 302 1.02 -2.55 -7.61
C TRP A 302 1.94 -3.55 -6.90
N ALA A 303 1.83 -4.82 -7.28
CA ALA A 303 2.68 -5.90 -6.76
C ALA A 303 3.82 -6.21 -7.73
N VAL A 304 4.89 -6.84 -7.24
CA VAL A 304 6.00 -7.27 -8.11
C VAL A 304 5.54 -8.47 -8.92
N ALA A 305 5.70 -8.45 -10.25
CA ALA A 305 5.26 -9.54 -11.11
C ALA A 305 5.89 -10.89 -10.71
N SER A 306 5.13 -11.98 -10.85
CA SER A 306 5.52 -13.31 -10.37
C SER A 306 6.70 -13.92 -11.13
N ASP A 307 6.91 -13.51 -12.38
CA ASP A 307 7.98 -13.95 -13.29
C ASP A 307 9.30 -13.20 -13.09
N GLU A 308 9.31 -12.09 -12.34
CA GLU A 308 10.54 -11.37 -12.05
C GLU A 308 11.52 -12.25 -11.26
N PRO A 309 12.85 -12.24 -11.53
CA PRO A 309 13.81 -13.06 -10.81
C PRO A 309 14.17 -12.51 -9.42
N ALA A 310 14.74 -13.38 -8.59
CA ALA A 310 15.25 -13.01 -7.28
C ALA A 310 16.47 -12.08 -7.39
N GLY A 311 16.60 -11.13 -6.47
CA GLY A 311 17.75 -10.22 -6.40
C GLY A 311 17.71 -9.04 -7.37
N LYS A 312 16.73 -8.96 -8.26
CA LYS A 312 16.47 -7.75 -9.04
C LYS A 312 16.03 -6.62 -8.10
N PRO A 313 16.66 -5.44 -8.14
CA PRO A 313 16.21 -4.27 -7.41
C PRO A 313 14.74 -3.95 -7.71
N ILE A 314 13.98 -3.58 -6.68
CA ILE A 314 12.51 -3.35 -6.78
C ILE A 314 12.18 -2.23 -7.79
N ASP A 315 13.07 -1.26 -7.94
CA ASP A 315 12.95 -0.17 -8.92
C ASP A 315 13.09 -0.61 -10.38
N MET A 316 13.66 -1.80 -10.61
CA MET A 316 13.80 -2.40 -11.94
C MET A 316 12.78 -3.52 -12.17
N CYS A 317 12.07 -3.95 -11.14
CA CYS A 317 11.04 -4.98 -11.26
C CYS A 317 9.82 -4.44 -11.99
N ARG A 318 9.29 -5.23 -12.93
CA ARG A 318 7.96 -5.03 -13.49
C ARG A 318 6.92 -5.18 -12.39
N LEU A 319 6.00 -4.21 -12.35
CA LEU A 319 4.90 -4.19 -11.41
C LEU A 319 3.60 -4.53 -12.17
N VAL A 320 2.70 -5.23 -11.48
CA VAL A 320 1.37 -5.57 -11.99
C VAL A 320 0.31 -5.03 -11.04
N PRO A 321 -0.77 -4.42 -11.55
CA PRO A 321 -1.88 -4.00 -10.71
C PRO A 321 -2.63 -5.23 -10.19
N VAL A 322 -2.88 -5.28 -8.89
CA VAL A 322 -3.63 -6.33 -8.20
C VAL A 322 -4.80 -5.72 -7.43
N LYS A 323 -5.96 -6.35 -7.51
CA LYS A 323 -7.16 -5.94 -6.74
C LYS A 323 -7.13 -6.63 -5.37
N LEU A 324 -7.23 -5.85 -4.30
CA LEU A 324 -7.17 -6.36 -2.93
C LEU A 324 -8.43 -5.98 -2.13
N SER A 325 -9.12 -6.98 -1.57
CA SER A 325 -10.28 -6.78 -0.69
C SER A 325 -9.80 -6.38 0.71
N LEU A 326 -9.76 -5.08 1.02
CA LEU A 326 -9.22 -4.59 2.29
C LEU A 326 -10.04 -5.03 3.50
N ILE A 327 -11.36 -5.08 3.35
CA ILE A 327 -12.31 -5.45 4.38
C ILE A 327 -13.29 -6.48 3.80
N GLU A 328 -13.52 -7.56 4.53
CA GLU A 328 -14.56 -8.55 4.26
C GLU A 328 -15.36 -8.82 5.53
N GLU A 329 -16.55 -9.40 5.40
CA GLU A 329 -17.44 -9.70 6.54
C GLU A 329 -16.75 -10.55 7.62
N GLY A 330 -15.92 -11.52 7.21
CA GLY A 330 -15.15 -12.39 8.10
C GLY A 330 -14.05 -11.68 8.90
N ASP A 331 -13.77 -10.40 8.65
CA ASP A 331 -12.83 -9.61 9.46
C ASP A 331 -13.46 -9.11 10.76
N VAL A 332 -14.80 -9.09 10.84
CA VAL A 332 -15.53 -8.74 12.06
C VAL A 332 -15.58 -9.97 12.96
N PRO A 333 -15.07 -9.90 14.21
CA PRO A 333 -15.11 -11.04 15.10
C PRO A 333 -16.56 -11.38 15.48
N ASP A 334 -16.80 -12.67 15.71
CA ASP A 334 -18.04 -13.15 16.31
C ASP A 334 -18.28 -12.41 17.64
N PRO A 335 -19.39 -11.67 17.79
CA PRO A 335 -19.70 -10.95 19.02
C PRO A 335 -19.76 -11.83 20.27
N LYS A 336 -20.01 -13.14 20.12
CA LYS A 336 -19.98 -14.10 21.23
C LYS A 336 -18.56 -14.41 21.71
N LYS A 337 -17.56 -14.31 20.83
CA LYS A 337 -16.15 -14.61 21.12
C LYS A 337 -15.34 -13.36 21.49
N ASP A 338 -15.60 -12.24 20.83
CA ASP A 338 -14.92 -10.96 21.08
C ASP A 338 -15.87 -9.79 20.81
N ARG A 339 -16.80 -9.59 21.75
CA ARG A 339 -17.83 -8.54 21.69
C ARG A 339 -17.26 -7.14 21.45
N ASP A 340 -16.12 -6.87 22.08
CA ASP A 340 -15.53 -5.54 22.15
C ASP A 340 -14.45 -5.33 21.07
N PHE A 341 -14.18 -6.33 20.21
CA PHE A 341 -13.17 -6.29 19.15
C PHE A 341 -11.74 -6.01 19.67
N ASN A 342 -11.40 -6.60 20.82
CA ASN A 342 -10.09 -6.41 21.44
C ASN A 342 -8.99 -7.28 20.81
N CYS A 343 -9.35 -8.38 20.15
CA CYS A 343 -8.43 -9.37 19.58
C CYS A 343 -8.22 -9.18 18.07
N VAL A 344 -7.44 -8.17 17.70
CA VAL A 344 -7.16 -7.85 16.28
C VAL A 344 -6.13 -8.77 15.61
N SER A 345 -5.45 -9.65 16.34
CA SER A 345 -4.36 -10.49 15.80
C SER A 345 -4.83 -11.45 14.71
N ASN A 346 -5.97 -12.12 14.90
CA ASN A 346 -6.52 -13.04 13.91
C ASN A 346 -6.98 -12.29 12.66
N MET A 347 -7.65 -11.15 12.84
CA MET A 347 -8.02 -10.26 11.72
C MET A 347 -6.79 -9.84 10.90
N LYS A 348 -5.71 -9.39 11.56
CA LYS A 348 -4.45 -9.01 10.88
C LYS A 348 -3.88 -10.16 10.06
N PHE A 349 -3.90 -11.38 10.62
CA PHE A 349 -3.38 -12.57 9.95
C PHE A 349 -4.22 -12.90 8.73
N ASN A 350 -5.55 -12.94 8.89
CA ASN A 350 -6.50 -13.23 7.80
C ASN A 350 -6.36 -12.20 6.67
N LYS A 351 -6.25 -10.91 7.00
CA LYS A 351 -5.99 -9.84 6.03
C LYS A 351 -4.67 -10.03 5.30
N ALA A 352 -3.57 -10.27 6.03
CA ALA A 352 -2.25 -10.49 5.44
C ALA A 352 -2.24 -11.69 4.48
N MET A 353 -2.88 -12.79 4.88
CA MET A 353 -3.06 -13.97 4.05
C MET A 353 -3.88 -13.64 2.80
N ARG A 354 -5.05 -13.01 2.97
CA ARG A 354 -5.94 -12.63 1.88
C ARG A 354 -5.22 -11.76 0.85
N TYR A 355 -4.54 -10.71 1.29
CA TYR A 355 -3.88 -9.77 0.37
C TYR A 355 -2.79 -10.45 -0.44
N ALA A 356 -1.97 -11.28 0.21
CA ALA A 356 -0.91 -12.01 -0.49
C ALA A 356 -1.48 -13.04 -1.48
N THR A 357 -2.52 -13.77 -1.08
CA THR A 357 -3.18 -14.76 -1.93
C THR A 357 -3.85 -14.13 -3.15
N GLN A 358 -4.58 -13.02 -2.95
CA GLN A 358 -5.18 -12.25 -4.05
C GLN A 358 -4.12 -11.69 -5.00
N ALA A 359 -3.01 -11.19 -4.47
CA ALA A 359 -1.89 -10.75 -5.30
C ALA A 359 -1.32 -11.91 -6.13
N LYS A 360 -1.09 -13.09 -5.52
CA LYS A 360 -0.57 -14.28 -6.22
C LYS A 360 -1.49 -14.69 -7.37
N TYR A 361 -2.80 -14.76 -7.14
CA TYR A 361 -3.77 -15.10 -8.19
C TYR A 361 -3.80 -14.08 -9.32
N ALA A 362 -3.49 -12.82 -9.04
CA ALA A 362 -3.35 -11.75 -10.04
C ALA A 362 -1.95 -11.69 -10.68
N GLY A 363 -1.09 -12.71 -10.48
CA GLY A 363 0.24 -12.78 -11.09
C GLY A 363 1.29 -11.87 -10.45
N GLY A 364 1.08 -11.44 -9.20
CA GLY A 364 2.02 -10.59 -8.47
C GLY A 364 2.32 -11.10 -7.06
N TYR A 365 3.41 -10.63 -6.47
CA TYR A 365 3.78 -10.96 -5.09
C TYR A 365 3.98 -9.71 -4.24
N LEU A 366 3.39 -9.75 -3.05
CA LEU A 366 3.60 -8.73 -2.01
C LEU A 366 4.85 -9.03 -1.18
N THR A 367 5.44 -7.99 -0.61
CA THR A 367 6.56 -8.05 0.31
C THR A 367 6.11 -7.70 1.74
N TYR A 368 6.94 -7.97 2.74
CA TYR A 368 6.67 -7.55 4.13
C TYR A 368 6.45 -6.03 4.28
N PRO A 369 7.24 -5.16 3.62
CA PRO A 369 6.95 -3.72 3.58
C PRO A 369 5.56 -3.39 3.02
N ASP A 370 5.14 -4.07 1.95
CA ASP A 370 3.83 -3.81 1.33
C ASP A 370 2.70 -4.15 2.31
N LEU A 371 2.76 -5.33 2.95
CA LEU A 371 1.78 -5.69 3.97
C LEU A 371 1.82 -4.72 5.17
N GLY A 372 3.01 -4.25 5.57
CA GLY A 372 3.17 -3.27 6.65
C GLY A 372 2.46 -1.96 6.35
N TYR A 373 2.62 -1.48 5.12
CA TYR A 373 1.97 -0.28 4.62
C TYR A 373 0.45 -0.42 4.52
N LEU A 374 -0.04 -1.51 3.89
CA LEU A 374 -1.46 -1.79 3.74
C LEU A 374 -2.16 -1.92 5.10
N LEU A 375 -1.54 -2.65 6.04
CA LEU A 375 -2.12 -2.89 7.36
C LEU A 375 -1.84 -1.79 8.40
N GLY A 376 -0.89 -0.90 8.14
CA GLY A 376 -0.49 0.16 9.09
C GLY A 376 0.23 -0.38 10.32
N ILE A 377 1.00 -1.46 10.17
CA ILE A 377 1.75 -2.12 11.25
C ILE A 377 3.18 -2.40 10.81
N HIS A 378 4.11 -2.41 11.77
CA HIS A 378 5.52 -2.62 11.45
C HIS A 378 5.76 -3.98 10.78
N PRO A 379 6.60 -4.09 9.72
CA PRO A 379 6.89 -5.35 9.04
C PRO A 379 7.37 -6.48 9.94
N ASP A 380 8.09 -6.15 11.03
CA ASP A 380 8.53 -7.15 12.03
C ASP A 380 7.37 -7.72 12.85
N ALA A 381 6.35 -6.91 13.14
CA ALA A 381 5.16 -7.37 13.82
C ALA A 381 4.36 -8.33 12.93
N ILE A 382 4.32 -8.05 11.62
CA ILE A 382 3.76 -8.98 10.62
C ILE A 382 4.57 -10.27 10.60
N SER A 383 5.90 -10.18 10.42
CA SER A 383 6.76 -11.38 10.40
C SER A 383 6.55 -12.25 11.65
N SER A 384 6.47 -11.62 12.83
CA SER A 384 6.21 -12.31 14.09
C SER A 384 4.81 -12.93 14.15
N LEU A 385 3.79 -12.24 13.63
CA LEU A 385 2.43 -12.75 13.54
C LEU A 385 2.35 -13.99 12.63
N LEU A 386 3.00 -13.94 11.46
CA LEU A 386 2.98 -15.05 10.49
C LEU A 386 3.74 -16.27 11.02
N LYS A 387 4.88 -16.06 11.71
CA LYS A 387 5.67 -17.16 12.29
C LYS A 387 4.93 -17.94 13.38
N ARG A 388 4.03 -17.29 14.13
CA ARG A 388 3.23 -17.95 15.17
C ARG A 388 2.19 -18.91 14.61
N GLN A 389 1.78 -18.72 13.35
CA GLN A 389 0.82 -19.55 12.63
C GLN A 389 1.55 -20.49 11.66
N SER A 390 2.62 -21.14 12.13
CA SER A 390 3.65 -21.86 11.34
C SER A 390 3.14 -22.93 10.38
N ASN A 391 1.88 -23.34 10.50
CA ASN A 391 1.27 -24.37 9.66
C ASN A 391 0.73 -23.81 8.33
N ILE A 392 0.74 -22.48 8.13
CA ILE A 392 0.15 -21.85 6.95
C ILE A 392 1.15 -20.87 6.34
N ILE A 393 1.45 -21.06 5.05
CA ILE A 393 2.44 -20.26 4.32
C ILE A 393 1.73 -19.21 3.50
N ILE A 394 2.19 -17.98 3.66
CA ILE A 394 1.66 -16.82 2.92
C ILE A 394 2.52 -16.61 1.68
N PRO A 395 1.93 -16.46 0.48
CA PRO A 395 2.65 -16.32 -0.78
C PRO A 395 3.24 -14.91 -0.94
N LEU A 396 4.26 -14.61 -0.16
CA LEU A 396 5.03 -13.37 -0.26
C LEU A 396 6.18 -13.56 -1.24
N ARG A 397 6.64 -12.46 -1.82
CA ARG A 397 7.80 -12.43 -2.72
C ARG A 397 9.02 -13.11 -2.10
N GLY A 398 9.22 -12.95 -0.79
CA GLY A 398 10.36 -13.55 -0.09
C GLY A 398 10.26 -15.07 0.11
N SER A 399 9.04 -15.60 0.24
CA SER A 399 8.80 -17.05 0.32
C SER A 399 8.74 -17.70 -1.06
N GLU A 400 8.25 -17.00 -2.08
CA GLU A 400 8.02 -17.61 -3.41
C GLU A 400 9.25 -17.50 -4.32
N CYS A 401 10.00 -16.39 -4.24
CA CYS A 401 11.18 -16.11 -5.07
C CYS A 401 12.50 -16.37 -4.35
N ASP A 402 12.51 -17.30 -3.38
CA ASP A 402 13.73 -17.80 -2.73
C ASP A 402 14.59 -16.74 -2.03
N ILE A 403 13.99 -15.61 -1.61
CA ILE A 403 14.66 -14.60 -0.77
C ILE A 403 14.54 -15.06 0.70
N GLY A 404 15.23 -16.16 1.04
CA GLY A 404 15.33 -16.69 2.40
C GLY A 404 14.54 -17.98 2.65
N GLN A 405 13.30 -17.86 3.16
CA GLN A 405 12.49 -19.01 3.63
C GLN A 405 11.96 -19.92 2.52
N GLY A 406 11.84 -19.42 1.28
CA GLY A 406 11.35 -20.20 0.13
C GLY A 406 12.21 -21.42 -0.20
N VAL A 407 13.53 -21.27 -0.07
CA VAL A 407 14.50 -22.34 -0.29
C VAL A 407 14.28 -23.48 0.71
N THR A 408 14.02 -23.17 1.97
CA THR A 408 13.76 -24.17 3.02
C THR A 408 12.44 -24.89 2.78
N HIS A 409 11.42 -24.19 2.27
CA HIS A 409 10.11 -24.77 2.01
C HIS A 409 10.08 -25.64 0.74
N ARG A 410 10.70 -25.18 -0.35
CA ARG A 410 10.92 -26.02 -1.55
C ARG A 410 11.72 -27.27 -1.20
N LYS A 411 12.76 -27.13 -0.38
CA LYS A 411 13.51 -28.28 0.16
C LYS A 411 12.53 -29.29 0.79
N LYS A 412 11.61 -28.83 1.65
CA LYS A 412 10.68 -29.73 2.33
C LYS A 412 9.66 -30.39 1.40
N ILE A 413 9.13 -29.67 0.41
CA ILE A 413 8.23 -30.25 -0.61
C ILE A 413 8.96 -31.36 -1.39
N ILE A 414 10.17 -31.07 -1.87
CA ILE A 414 10.97 -32.05 -2.62
C ILE A 414 11.34 -33.24 -1.76
N GLN A 415 11.70 -33.03 -0.48
CA GLN A 415 11.94 -34.14 0.45
C GLN A 415 10.71 -35.03 0.61
N LEU A 416 9.51 -34.46 0.84
CA LEU A 416 8.28 -35.24 0.94
C LEU A 416 8.00 -36.02 -0.35
N PHE A 417 8.27 -35.43 -1.51
CA PHE A 417 8.12 -36.11 -2.79
C PHE A 417 9.11 -37.28 -2.95
N LEU A 418 10.37 -37.09 -2.56
CA LEU A 418 11.40 -38.14 -2.58
C LEU A 418 11.12 -39.25 -1.56
N GLU A 419 10.53 -38.90 -0.40
CA GLU A 419 10.02 -39.81 0.64
C GLU A 419 8.73 -40.56 0.24
N MET A 420 8.40 -40.60 -1.05
CA MET A 420 7.30 -41.37 -1.64
C MET A 420 5.88 -40.87 -1.33
N TYR A 421 5.69 -39.71 -0.70
CA TYR A 421 4.35 -39.13 -0.55
C TYR A 421 3.71 -38.79 -1.91
N THR A 422 2.38 -38.91 -2.00
CA THR A 422 1.63 -38.53 -3.21
C THR A 422 1.43 -37.03 -3.28
N GLU A 423 1.22 -36.49 -4.48
CA GLU A 423 1.00 -35.04 -4.65
C GLU A 423 -0.20 -34.55 -3.84
N THR A 424 -1.30 -35.31 -3.80
CA THR A 424 -2.46 -35.02 -2.95
C THR A 424 -2.10 -34.93 -1.46
N GLN A 425 -1.23 -35.82 -0.98
CA GLN A 425 -0.76 -35.80 0.40
C GLN A 425 0.17 -34.62 0.68
N ILE A 426 0.99 -34.23 -0.30
CA ILE A 426 1.87 -33.06 -0.22
C ILE A 426 1.03 -31.78 -0.22
N VAL A 427 0.01 -31.66 -1.08
CA VAL A 427 -0.98 -30.58 -1.10
C VAL A 427 -1.63 -30.44 0.28
N SER A 428 -2.15 -31.55 0.83
CA SER A 428 -2.83 -31.56 2.13
C SER A 428 -1.90 -31.12 3.28
N ARG A 429 -0.62 -31.51 3.25
CA ARG A 429 0.36 -31.20 4.31
C ARG A 429 0.99 -29.82 4.19
N THR A 430 1.09 -29.28 2.98
CA THR A 430 1.85 -28.05 2.71
C THR A 430 0.96 -26.87 2.30
N GLY A 431 -0.30 -27.13 1.95
CA GLY A 431 -1.26 -26.11 1.52
C GLY A 431 -0.99 -25.52 0.13
N HIS A 432 -0.06 -26.09 -0.64
CA HIS A 432 0.26 -25.62 -2.01
C HIS A 432 -0.77 -26.11 -3.03
N SER A 433 -0.94 -25.36 -4.12
CA SER A 433 -1.67 -25.85 -5.28
C SER A 433 -0.91 -26.99 -5.96
N TYR A 434 -1.63 -27.92 -6.60
CA TYR A 434 -1.04 -28.97 -7.42
C TYR A 434 -0.05 -28.40 -8.44
N GLU A 435 -0.42 -27.31 -9.11
CA GLU A 435 0.44 -26.62 -10.07
C GLU A 435 1.76 -26.10 -9.47
N SER A 436 1.71 -25.57 -8.24
CA SER A 436 2.93 -25.11 -7.56
C SER A 436 3.87 -26.28 -7.24
N ILE A 437 3.31 -27.40 -6.78
CA ILE A 437 4.07 -28.61 -6.46
C ILE A 437 4.68 -29.22 -7.72
N GLU A 438 3.91 -29.36 -8.79
CA GLU A 438 4.41 -29.85 -10.09
C GLU A 438 5.57 -29.00 -10.59
N ASN A 439 5.46 -27.67 -10.51
CA ASN A 439 6.51 -26.77 -10.95
C ASN A 439 7.79 -26.96 -10.13
N TYR A 440 7.69 -27.16 -8.81
CA TYR A 440 8.87 -27.46 -7.98
C TYR A 440 9.51 -28.80 -8.34
N ILE A 441 8.70 -29.85 -8.55
CA ILE A 441 9.17 -31.18 -8.92
C ILE A 441 9.87 -31.15 -10.29
N LYS A 442 9.26 -30.47 -11.28
CA LYS A 442 9.83 -30.26 -12.62
C LYS A 442 11.17 -29.52 -12.55
N GLU A 443 11.22 -28.46 -11.75
CA GLU A 443 12.43 -27.66 -11.57
C GLU A 443 13.56 -28.47 -10.91
N PHE A 444 13.26 -29.22 -9.85
CA PHE A 444 14.22 -30.11 -9.20
C PHE A 444 14.73 -31.20 -10.18
N GLY A 445 13.83 -31.82 -10.94
CA GLY A 445 14.20 -32.80 -11.97
C GLY A 445 15.11 -32.19 -13.05
N THR A 446 14.87 -30.94 -13.44
CA THR A 446 15.73 -30.22 -14.40
C THR A 446 17.14 -30.04 -13.84
N VAL A 447 17.26 -29.66 -12.57
CA VAL A 447 18.57 -29.54 -11.90
C VAL A 447 19.27 -30.89 -11.75
N LEU A 448 18.54 -31.96 -11.44
CA LEU A 448 19.06 -33.33 -11.42
C LEU A 448 19.68 -33.72 -12.76
N LEU A 449 18.94 -33.54 -13.86
CA LEU A 449 19.40 -33.89 -15.21
C LEU A 449 20.63 -33.08 -15.62
N LEU A 450 20.65 -31.77 -15.33
CA LEU A 450 21.80 -30.91 -15.64
C LEU A 450 23.03 -31.29 -14.82
N LYS A 451 22.85 -31.71 -13.56
CA LYS A 451 23.94 -32.20 -12.72
C LYS A 451 24.50 -33.52 -13.22
N GLU A 452 23.65 -34.45 -13.63
CA GLU A 452 24.06 -35.74 -14.23
C GLU A 452 24.80 -35.55 -15.55
N ARG A 453 24.44 -34.53 -16.34
CA ARG A 453 25.18 -34.10 -17.55
C ARG A 453 26.52 -33.42 -17.26
N GLY A 454 26.93 -33.32 -16.00
CA GLY A 454 28.24 -32.80 -15.60
C GLY A 454 28.34 -31.28 -15.52
N LEU A 455 27.23 -30.53 -15.54
CA LEU A 455 27.30 -29.07 -15.45
C LEU A 455 27.71 -28.61 -14.04
N ALA A 456 28.55 -27.57 -13.99
CA ALA A 456 28.88 -26.87 -12.76
C ALA A 456 27.68 -26.08 -12.21
N ALA A 457 27.58 -25.92 -10.88
CA ALA A 457 26.48 -25.21 -10.21
C ALA A 457 26.25 -23.78 -10.75
N SER A 458 27.33 -23.08 -11.14
CA SER A 458 27.27 -21.75 -11.76
C SER A 458 26.56 -21.75 -13.13
N HIS A 459 26.77 -22.80 -13.94
CA HIS A 459 26.09 -22.98 -15.22
C HIS A 459 24.64 -23.42 -15.03
N ILE A 460 24.37 -24.34 -14.09
CA ILE A 460 23.01 -24.75 -13.73
C ILE A 460 22.19 -23.54 -13.30
N ARG A 461 22.76 -22.64 -12.50
CA ARG A 461 22.12 -21.37 -12.14
C ARG A 461 21.76 -20.54 -13.38
N LYS A 462 22.69 -20.35 -14.31
CA LYS A 462 22.45 -19.53 -15.51
C LYS A 462 21.34 -20.12 -16.38
N VAL A 463 21.32 -21.44 -16.54
CA VAL A 463 20.32 -22.15 -17.37
C VAL A 463 18.95 -22.15 -16.70
N THR A 464 18.87 -22.34 -15.38
CA THR A 464 17.60 -22.41 -14.67
C THR A 464 17.05 -21.05 -14.22
N GLY A 465 17.85 -19.99 -14.26
CA GLY A 465 17.46 -18.65 -13.79
C GLY A 465 17.24 -18.57 -12.26
N ARG A 466 17.67 -19.58 -11.49
CA ARG A 466 17.44 -19.68 -10.04
C ARG A 466 18.59 -19.12 -9.21
N SER A 467 18.37 -18.95 -7.90
CA SER A 467 19.42 -18.47 -6.99
C SER A 467 20.51 -19.54 -6.78
N MET A 468 21.77 -19.12 -6.60
CA MET A 468 22.87 -20.06 -6.27
C MET A 468 22.55 -20.91 -5.03
N ARG A 469 21.87 -20.29 -4.05
CA ARG A 469 21.49 -20.95 -2.81
C ARG A 469 20.51 -22.11 -3.05
N LEU A 470 19.50 -21.91 -3.89
CA LEU A 470 18.55 -22.97 -4.23
C LEU A 470 19.22 -24.09 -5.02
N VAL A 471 20.05 -23.75 -6.00
CA VAL A 471 20.81 -24.73 -6.78
C VAL A 471 21.65 -25.60 -5.85
N ASN A 472 22.38 -25.00 -4.91
CA ASN A 472 23.16 -25.76 -3.93
C ASN A 472 22.27 -26.68 -3.07
N VAL A 473 21.11 -26.20 -2.61
CA VAL A 473 20.18 -27.03 -1.83
C VAL A 473 19.65 -28.23 -2.63
N TYR A 474 19.36 -28.06 -3.92
CA TYR A 474 18.98 -29.19 -4.77
C TYR A 474 20.14 -30.16 -4.99
N LEU A 475 21.36 -29.66 -5.19
CA LEU A 475 22.55 -30.50 -5.29
C LEU A 475 22.80 -31.31 -4.00
N ASP A 476 22.59 -30.69 -2.84
CA ASP A 476 22.67 -31.36 -1.54
C ASP A 476 21.59 -32.44 -1.42
N LEU A 477 20.35 -32.16 -1.81
CA LEU A 477 19.26 -33.15 -1.82
C LEU A 477 19.55 -34.32 -2.78
N ILE A 478 20.10 -34.05 -3.96
CA ILE A 478 20.49 -35.11 -4.92
C ILE A 478 21.54 -36.03 -4.30
N LYS A 479 22.49 -35.48 -3.54
CA LYS A 479 23.52 -36.24 -2.84
C LYS A 479 22.96 -37.00 -1.63
N GLU A 480 22.05 -36.39 -0.88
CA GLU A 480 21.41 -36.97 0.30
C GLU A 480 20.50 -38.16 -0.07
N TYR A 481 19.76 -38.05 -1.18
CA TYR A 481 18.80 -39.05 -1.64
C TYR A 481 19.34 -39.93 -2.79
N SER A 482 20.66 -40.12 -2.90
CA SER A 482 21.27 -40.96 -3.95
C SER A 482 21.23 -42.47 -3.67
N GLY A 483 20.61 -42.89 -2.57
CA GLY A 483 20.48 -44.29 -2.17
C GLY A 483 19.58 -45.11 -3.11
N PRO A 484 19.73 -46.46 -3.12
CA PRO A 484 18.92 -47.35 -3.96
C PRO A 484 17.42 -47.27 -3.66
N GLU A 485 17.06 -46.94 -2.42
CA GLU A 485 15.67 -46.77 -1.95
C GLU A 485 14.90 -45.65 -2.66
N TYR A 486 15.59 -44.63 -3.18
CA TYR A 486 14.98 -43.49 -3.88
C TYR A 486 15.13 -43.58 -5.41
N ALA A 487 15.77 -44.63 -5.93
CA ALA A 487 16.06 -44.80 -7.35
C ALA A 487 14.79 -44.75 -8.22
N PHE A 488 13.65 -45.23 -7.71
CA PHE A 488 12.37 -45.16 -8.40
C PHE A 488 11.93 -43.71 -8.66
N ARG A 489 11.96 -42.84 -7.64
CA ARG A 489 11.57 -41.42 -7.77
C ARG A 489 12.55 -40.63 -8.63
N LEU A 490 13.84 -40.90 -8.50
CA LEU A 490 14.86 -40.27 -9.36
C LEU A 490 14.67 -40.66 -10.83
N ASN A 491 14.39 -41.94 -11.12
CA ASN A 491 14.07 -42.39 -12.47
C ASN A 491 12.76 -41.78 -13.01
N TYR A 492 11.75 -41.63 -12.16
CA TYR A 492 10.51 -40.93 -12.51
C TYR A 492 10.79 -39.47 -12.90
N LEU A 493 11.58 -38.75 -12.11
CA LEU A 493 11.99 -37.36 -12.40
C LEU A 493 12.72 -37.25 -13.74
N ARG A 494 13.65 -38.19 -14.03
CA ARG A 494 14.36 -38.24 -15.32
C ARG A 494 13.38 -38.35 -16.49
N ARG A 495 12.41 -39.28 -16.41
CA ARG A 495 11.40 -39.48 -17.45
C ARG A 495 10.48 -38.27 -17.61
N LEU A 496 10.07 -37.65 -16.50
CA LEU A 496 9.18 -36.49 -16.51
C LEU A 496 9.81 -35.30 -17.24
N VAL A 497 11.09 -35.04 -17.01
CA VAL A 497 11.81 -33.93 -17.67
C VAL A 497 12.09 -34.24 -19.14
N GLN A 498 12.50 -35.47 -19.46
CA GLN A 498 12.76 -35.90 -20.84
C GLN A 498 11.49 -35.88 -21.71
N ALA A 499 10.33 -36.25 -21.16
CA ALA A 499 9.05 -36.20 -21.87
C ALA A 499 8.64 -34.76 -22.23
N ASN A 500 8.92 -33.80 -21.35
CA ASN A 500 8.64 -32.38 -21.58
C ASN A 500 9.59 -31.76 -22.62
N ASP A 501 10.86 -32.18 -22.66
CA ASP A 501 11.82 -31.78 -23.70
C ASP A 501 11.41 -32.29 -25.10
N THR A 502 10.80 -33.48 -25.19
CA THR A 502 10.29 -34.02 -26.46
C THR A 502 8.98 -33.37 -26.94
N GLY A 503 8.18 -32.80 -26.04
CA GLY A 503 6.95 -32.06 -26.39
C GLY A 503 7.23 -30.70 -27.05
N LEU A 504 8.31 -30.03 -26.65
CA LEU A 504 8.75 -28.76 -27.25
C LEU A 504 9.33 -28.94 -28.67
N LYS A 505 9.95 -30.09 -28.98
CA LYS A 505 10.48 -30.40 -30.32
C LYS A 505 9.43 -30.79 -31.36
N LYS A 506 8.19 -31.11 -30.96
CA LYS A 506 7.10 -31.48 -31.88
C LYS A 506 6.19 -30.31 -32.30
N LYS A 507 6.45 -29.09 -31.80
CA LYS A 507 5.80 -27.84 -32.22
C LYS A 507 6.80 -26.84 -32.81
N GLY A 508 7.76 -27.36 -33.57
CA GLY A 508 8.67 -26.57 -34.42
C GLY A 508 8.16 -26.58 -35.85
#